data_AF-A0A5C5RGM1-F1
#
_entry.id   AF-A0A5C5RGM1-F1
#
_cell.length_a   1.000
_cell.length_b   1.000
_cell.length_c   1.000
_cell.angle_alpha   90.00
_cell.angle_beta   90.00
_cell.angle_gamma   90.00
#
_symmetry.space_group_name_H-M   'P 1'
#
loop_
_entity.id
_entity.type
_entity.pdbx_description
1 polymer ?
#
loop_
_entity_poly.entity_id
_entity_poly.type
_entity_poly.pdbx_seq_one_letter_code
_entity_poly.pdbx_strand_id
1 'polypeptide(L)'
;LSEESESAAELVDFRELGYGMAKATQRDMFVHINSHSHRINFSVAQDLVKIFGDLITIEEEVHGFRWLEARDLGGFVDGTENPKGLKDRTEVAVINEGIDAGGSYVIAQKWVHSLEQINHFDLRTQENIFGRTKVDDIEMDDDEKPVGAHTERVVIDEDGEELEIVRHSLPYGYASGEKGLYFLAYSAELTRYEKMLARMFGEEDEHFDRMLSYTHAVTGSYLYAPSLDQLEAIGAA
;
A
#
# COMPACT_ATOMS: atom_id res chain seq x y z
N LEU A 1 18.32 12.65 -3.56
CA LEU A 1 19.49 12.03 -2.89
C LEU A 1 20.58 11.87 -3.95
N SER A 2 21.82 12.28 -3.69
CA SER A 2 22.93 12.17 -4.67
C SER A 2 23.25 10.71 -4.97
N GLU A 3 23.73 10.41 -6.18
CA GLU A 3 24.12 9.08 -6.68
C GLU A 3 25.21 8.33 -5.86
N GLU A 4 25.63 8.89 -4.71
CA GLU A 4 26.63 8.34 -3.77
C GLU A 4 26.09 8.24 -2.33
N SER A 5 24.77 8.13 -2.13
CA SER A 5 24.18 7.93 -0.81
C SER A 5 24.27 6.46 -0.41
N GLU A 6 25.03 6.11 0.63
CA GLU A 6 24.96 4.79 1.29
C GLU A 6 23.59 4.54 1.97
N SER A 7 22.75 5.57 2.08
CA SER A 7 21.40 5.52 2.64
C SER A 7 20.35 5.16 1.58
N ALA A 8 19.37 4.37 2.01
CA ALA A 8 18.24 3.83 1.24
C ALA A 8 18.69 3.00 0.03
N ALA A 9 19.56 2.01 0.25
CA ALA A 9 20.23 1.24 -0.80
C ALA A 9 19.29 0.50 -1.77
N GLU A 10 18.07 0.15 -1.35
CA GLU A 10 17.07 -0.51 -2.21
C GLU A 10 16.14 0.49 -2.92
N LEU A 11 16.24 1.79 -2.62
CA LEU A 11 15.32 2.78 -3.16
C LEU A 11 15.55 2.94 -4.67
N VAL A 12 14.50 2.64 -5.42
CA VAL A 12 14.41 2.82 -6.87
C VAL A 12 13.10 3.51 -7.22
N ASP A 13 13.07 4.19 -8.37
CA ASP A 13 11.82 4.75 -8.88
C ASP A 13 10.82 3.64 -9.20
N PHE A 14 9.56 3.83 -8.82
CA PHE A 14 8.49 2.92 -9.19
C PHE A 14 8.32 2.88 -10.71
N ARG A 15 8.37 1.68 -11.29
CA ARG A 15 8.16 1.46 -12.73
C ARG A 15 6.75 0.94 -13.03
N GLU A 16 6.32 1.09 -14.28
CA GLU A 16 5.07 0.47 -14.71
C GLU A 16 5.16 -1.06 -14.65
N LEU A 17 4.05 -1.71 -14.30
CA LEU A 17 3.92 -3.17 -14.18
C LEU A 17 2.75 -3.70 -14.99
N GLY A 18 2.81 -4.99 -15.37
CA GLY A 18 1.71 -5.69 -16.02
C GLY A 18 1.27 -5.05 -17.32
N TYR A 19 2.22 -4.69 -18.20
CA TYR A 19 1.96 -3.99 -19.46
C TYR A 19 1.28 -2.62 -19.29
N GLY A 20 1.63 -1.90 -18.21
CA GLY A 20 1.10 -0.57 -17.93
C GLY A 20 -0.25 -0.58 -17.20
N MET A 21 -0.66 -1.72 -16.63
CA MET A 21 -1.82 -1.81 -15.74
C MET A 21 -1.57 -1.07 -14.42
N ALA A 22 -0.37 -1.18 -13.85
CA ALA A 22 0.08 -0.32 -12.76
C ALA A 22 0.81 0.88 -13.33
N LYS A 23 0.32 2.09 -13.03
CA LYS A 23 0.94 3.34 -13.49
C LYS A 23 2.13 3.75 -12.63
N ALA A 24 3.21 4.16 -13.28
CA ALA A 24 4.34 4.82 -12.65
C ALA A 24 4.10 6.31 -12.58
N THR A 25 3.88 6.81 -11.37
CA THR A 25 3.73 8.24 -11.09
C THR A 25 4.63 8.59 -9.91
N GLN A 26 5.92 8.25 -10.02
CA GLN A 26 6.90 8.48 -8.96
C GLN A 26 6.90 9.96 -8.54
N ARG A 27 6.98 10.20 -7.24
CA ARG A 27 6.99 11.55 -6.64
C ARG A 27 8.20 11.71 -5.72
N ASP A 28 8.61 12.96 -5.54
CA ASP A 28 9.77 13.29 -4.71
C ASP A 28 9.46 13.27 -3.20
N MET A 29 8.20 13.54 -2.84
CA MET A 29 7.79 13.69 -1.45
C MET A 29 6.41 13.08 -1.22
N PHE A 30 6.25 12.42 -0.08
CA PHE A 30 4.99 11.91 0.42
C PHE A 30 4.82 12.26 1.89
N VAL A 31 3.63 12.71 2.27
CA VAL A 31 3.29 12.98 3.67
C VAL A 31 2.03 12.21 4.03
N HIS A 32 2.15 11.33 5.02
CA HIS A 32 1.04 10.55 5.55
C HIS A 32 0.65 11.07 6.94
N ILE A 33 -0.61 11.51 7.06
CA ILE A 33 -1.17 12.01 8.31
C ILE A 33 -2.30 11.08 8.74
N ASN A 34 -2.17 10.48 9.92
CA ASN A 34 -3.15 9.55 10.46
C ASN A 34 -3.52 9.91 11.89
N SER A 35 -4.81 9.89 12.19
CA SER A 35 -5.36 9.97 13.54
C SER A 35 -6.82 9.52 13.55
N HIS A 36 -7.41 9.44 14.74
CA HIS A 36 -8.85 9.20 14.89
C HIS A 36 -9.74 10.41 14.56
N SER A 37 -9.16 11.52 14.07
CA SER A 37 -9.86 12.80 13.90
C SER A 37 -9.49 13.46 12.58
N HIS A 38 -10.38 13.35 11.59
CA HIS A 38 -10.19 13.99 10.28
C HIS A 38 -9.96 15.50 10.38
N ARG A 39 -10.66 16.20 11.30
CA ARG A 39 -10.46 17.64 11.48
C ARG A 39 -9.02 17.99 11.91
N ILE A 40 -8.40 17.14 12.74
CA ILE A 40 -7.02 17.35 13.18
C ILE A 40 -6.07 17.09 12.00
N ASN A 41 -6.29 16.00 11.27
CA ASN A 41 -5.49 15.68 10.08
C ASN A 41 -5.56 16.82 9.06
N PHE A 42 -6.75 17.39 8.85
CA PHE A 42 -6.95 18.52 7.95
C PHE A 42 -6.20 19.77 8.43
N SER A 43 -6.24 20.11 9.73
CA SER A 43 -5.46 21.24 10.27
C SER A 43 -3.95 21.03 10.09
N VAL A 44 -3.44 19.83 10.34
CA VAL A 44 -2.02 19.50 10.12
C VAL A 44 -1.65 19.61 8.63
N ALA A 45 -2.52 19.12 7.73
CA ALA A 45 -2.31 19.26 6.29
C ALA A 45 -2.26 20.75 5.87
N GLN A 46 -3.17 21.59 6.39
CA GLN A 46 -3.14 23.03 6.11
C GLN A 46 -1.84 23.70 6.58
N ASP A 47 -1.34 23.33 7.76
CA ASP A 47 -0.08 23.84 8.27
C ASP A 47 1.10 23.41 7.38
N LEU A 48 1.12 22.16 6.93
CA LEU A 48 2.15 21.64 6.01
C LEU A 48 2.14 22.37 4.66
N VAL A 49 0.97 22.52 4.03
CA VAL A 49 0.83 23.26 2.76
C VAL A 49 1.33 24.69 2.92
N LYS A 50 1.05 25.33 4.05
CA LYS A 50 1.53 26.67 4.36
C LYS A 50 3.04 26.73 4.58
N ILE A 51 3.63 25.73 5.24
CA ILE A 51 5.07 25.65 5.52
C ILE A 51 5.86 25.49 4.22
N PHE A 52 5.45 24.57 3.34
CA PHE A 52 6.13 24.35 2.07
C PHE A 52 5.83 25.47 1.07
N GLY A 53 4.62 26.03 1.07
CA GLY A 53 4.23 27.10 0.14
C GLY A 53 4.51 26.70 -1.31
N ASP A 54 5.20 27.58 -2.04
CA ASP A 54 5.52 27.38 -3.46
C ASP A 54 6.78 26.52 -3.69
N LEU A 55 7.38 25.94 -2.64
CA LEU A 55 8.55 25.05 -2.77
C LEU A 55 8.21 23.69 -3.36
N ILE A 56 6.94 23.28 -3.27
CA ILE A 56 6.45 22.00 -3.77
C ILE A 56 5.24 22.23 -4.66
N THR A 57 5.00 21.30 -5.58
CA THR A 57 3.72 21.17 -6.27
C THR A 57 2.97 19.98 -5.69
N ILE A 58 1.74 20.21 -5.23
CA ILE A 58 0.90 19.13 -4.71
C ILE A 58 0.24 18.41 -5.89
N GLU A 59 0.81 17.27 -6.27
CA GLU A 59 0.31 16.43 -7.35
C GLU A 59 -0.94 15.62 -6.93
N GLU A 60 -1.06 15.27 -5.65
CA GLU A 60 -2.17 14.48 -5.13
C GLU A 60 -2.40 14.72 -3.64
N GLU A 61 -3.68 14.88 -3.26
CA GLU A 61 -4.15 14.92 -1.88
C GLU A 61 -5.34 13.98 -1.75
N VAL A 62 -5.23 12.95 -0.91
CA VAL A 62 -6.27 11.92 -0.70
C VAL A 62 -6.66 11.86 0.76
N HIS A 63 -7.97 11.98 1.02
CA HIS A 63 -8.53 11.88 2.37
C HIS A 63 -9.14 10.50 2.57
N GLY A 64 -8.37 9.61 3.18
CA GLY A 64 -8.81 8.27 3.54
C GLY A 64 -9.76 8.26 4.74
N PHE A 65 -10.64 7.27 4.79
CA PHE A 65 -11.51 7.01 5.93
C PHE A 65 -11.60 5.52 6.21
N ARG A 66 -11.74 5.14 7.48
CA ARG A 66 -12.05 3.75 7.83
C ARG A 66 -13.54 3.50 7.57
N TRP A 67 -13.84 2.51 6.73
CA TRP A 67 -15.20 2.11 6.45
C TRP A 67 -15.73 1.11 7.49
N LEU A 68 -17.01 0.75 7.36
CA LEU A 68 -17.71 -0.16 8.25
C LEU A 68 -16.92 -1.47 8.39
N GLU A 69 -16.73 -1.91 9.64
CA GLU A 69 -16.06 -3.18 9.97
C GLU A 69 -14.64 -3.31 9.39
N ALA A 70 -13.96 -2.19 9.14
CA ALA A 70 -12.63 -2.16 8.50
C ALA A 70 -12.62 -2.83 7.10
N ARG A 71 -13.73 -2.71 6.37
CA ARG A 71 -13.83 -3.24 5.01
C ARG A 71 -13.31 -2.25 3.97
N ASP A 72 -12.77 -2.78 2.89
CA ASP A 72 -12.65 -2.05 1.63
C ASP A 72 -14.06 -1.77 1.03
N LEU A 73 -14.17 -0.84 0.08
CA LEU A 73 -15.42 -0.53 -0.61
C LEU A 73 -15.96 -1.68 -1.48
N GLY A 74 -15.13 -2.64 -1.88
CA GLY A 74 -15.54 -3.92 -2.46
C GLY A 74 -16.26 -4.84 -1.45
N GLY A 75 -16.14 -4.54 -0.16
CA GLY A 75 -16.89 -5.17 0.94
C GLY A 75 -16.17 -6.32 1.64
N PHE A 76 -14.89 -6.55 1.36
CA PHE A 76 -14.02 -7.50 2.08
C PHE A 76 -13.31 -6.78 3.22
N VAL A 77 -13.04 -7.49 4.32
CA VAL A 77 -12.25 -6.94 5.42
C VAL A 77 -10.82 -6.70 4.93
N ASP A 78 -10.27 -5.52 5.21
CA ASP A 78 -8.90 -5.16 4.84
C ASP A 78 -8.07 -4.93 6.10
N GLY A 79 -7.16 -5.86 6.39
CA GLY A 79 -6.19 -5.75 7.48
C GLY A 79 -6.13 -6.93 8.45
N THR A 80 -6.77 -8.06 8.14
CA THR A 80 -6.88 -9.24 9.02
C THR A 80 -5.52 -9.82 9.42
N GLU A 81 -4.66 -10.05 8.42
CA GLU A 81 -3.28 -10.54 8.54
C GLU A 81 -2.24 -9.41 8.63
N ASN A 82 -2.66 -8.17 8.91
CA ASN A 82 -1.70 -7.07 9.09
C ASN A 82 -0.95 -7.26 10.44
N PRO A 83 0.38 -7.12 10.52
CA PRO A 83 1.13 -7.27 11.76
C PRO A 83 0.55 -6.45 12.92
N LYS A 84 0.43 -7.10 14.09
CA LYS A 84 -0.33 -6.57 15.25
C LYS A 84 0.59 -6.15 16.39
N GLY A 85 0.21 -5.08 17.06
CA GLY A 85 0.99 -4.55 18.18
C GLY A 85 2.27 -3.85 17.75
N LEU A 86 2.92 -3.17 18.70
CA LEU A 86 4.08 -2.34 18.39
C LEU A 86 5.31 -3.18 18.03
N LYS A 87 5.48 -4.35 18.66
CA LYS A 87 6.66 -5.20 18.47
C LYS A 87 6.72 -5.71 17.02
N ASP A 88 5.71 -6.46 16.61
CA ASP A 88 5.69 -7.15 15.31
C ASP A 88 5.67 -6.13 14.16
N ARG A 89 4.94 -5.00 14.32
CA ARG A 89 4.98 -3.91 13.34
C ARG A 89 6.35 -3.25 13.22
N THR A 90 7.07 -3.07 14.33
CA THR A 90 8.43 -2.51 14.30
C THR A 90 9.36 -3.49 13.59
N GLU A 91 9.27 -4.78 13.92
CA GLU A 91 10.10 -5.83 13.33
C GLU A 91 9.94 -5.93 11.80
N VAL A 92 8.71 -5.78 11.30
CA VAL A 92 8.41 -5.83 9.86
C VAL A 92 8.73 -4.52 9.13
N ALA A 93 8.46 -3.35 9.74
CA ALA A 93 8.48 -2.07 9.04
C ALA A 93 9.71 -1.20 9.25
N VAL A 94 10.47 -1.40 10.33
CA VAL A 94 11.55 -0.48 10.72
C VAL A 94 12.89 -1.14 10.47
N ILE A 95 13.76 -0.42 9.74
CA ILE A 95 15.14 -0.86 9.51
C ILE A 95 15.86 -0.90 10.86
N ASN A 96 16.43 -2.06 11.20
CA ASN A 96 16.95 -2.33 12.54
C ASN A 96 18.34 -1.72 12.79
N GLU A 97 19.19 -1.63 11.77
CA GLU A 97 20.60 -1.25 11.93
C GLU A 97 21.16 -0.51 10.71
N GLY A 98 22.40 -0.02 10.82
CA GLY A 98 23.07 0.72 9.76
C GLY A 98 22.70 2.20 9.73
N ILE A 99 23.06 2.87 8.63
CA ILE A 99 22.85 4.31 8.44
C ILE A 99 21.37 4.70 8.40
N ASP A 100 20.51 3.74 8.04
CA ASP A 100 19.05 3.88 7.90
C ASP A 100 18.27 3.32 9.09
N ALA A 101 18.94 2.99 10.20
CA ALA A 101 18.28 2.50 11.40
C ALA A 101 17.17 3.47 11.85
N GLY A 102 15.97 2.94 12.06
CA GLY A 102 14.77 3.72 12.38
C GLY A 102 14.00 4.26 11.16
N GLY A 103 14.50 4.07 9.95
CA GLY A 103 13.81 4.38 8.69
C GLY A 103 12.91 3.24 8.20
N SER A 104 12.23 3.46 7.07
CA SER A 104 11.32 2.50 6.45
C SER A 104 11.14 2.77 4.96
N TYR A 105 10.99 1.73 4.15
CA TYR A 105 10.54 1.87 2.77
C TYR A 105 9.01 1.95 2.72
N VAL A 106 8.50 2.76 1.81
CA VAL A 106 7.08 3.05 1.67
C VAL A 106 6.65 2.82 0.24
N ILE A 107 5.54 2.13 0.05
CA ILE A 107 4.81 2.11 -1.21
C ILE A 107 3.50 2.87 -1.05
N ALA A 108 3.21 3.77 -1.98
CA ALA A 108 1.94 4.47 -2.08
C ALA A 108 1.33 4.27 -3.48
N GLN A 109 0.10 3.75 -3.53
CA GLN A 109 -0.64 3.51 -4.76
C GLN A 109 -2.12 3.87 -4.59
N LYS A 110 -2.66 4.69 -5.48
CA LYS A 110 -4.08 4.97 -5.54
C LYS A 110 -4.76 3.97 -6.47
N TRP A 111 -5.74 3.26 -5.94
CA TRP A 111 -6.56 2.32 -6.68
C TRP A 111 -7.96 2.88 -6.90
N VAL A 112 -8.50 2.71 -8.11
CA VAL A 112 -9.87 3.12 -8.46
C VAL A 112 -10.72 1.88 -8.67
N HIS A 113 -11.83 1.78 -7.94
CA HIS A 113 -12.72 0.63 -7.99
C HIS A 113 -13.91 0.87 -8.91
N SER A 114 -14.23 -0.13 -9.73
CA SER A 114 -15.55 -0.29 -10.35
C SER A 114 -16.45 -1.09 -9.42
N LEU A 115 -17.19 -0.39 -8.56
CA LEU A 115 -18.16 -1.05 -7.67
C LEU A 115 -19.32 -1.67 -8.44
N GLU A 116 -19.64 -1.17 -9.63
CA GLU A 116 -20.61 -1.82 -10.52
C GLU A 116 -20.13 -3.20 -10.95
N GLN A 117 -18.85 -3.31 -11.33
CA GLN A 117 -18.25 -4.57 -11.78
C GLN A 117 -18.21 -5.62 -10.67
N ILE A 118 -17.69 -5.29 -9.49
CA ILE A 118 -17.61 -6.27 -8.39
C ILE A 118 -19.00 -6.73 -7.94
N ASN A 119 -20.00 -5.84 -7.96
CA ASN A 119 -21.39 -6.18 -7.60
C ASN A 119 -22.12 -6.98 -8.69
N HIS A 120 -21.59 -7.05 -9.91
CA HIS A 120 -22.12 -7.91 -10.97
C HIS A 120 -21.75 -9.38 -10.75
N PHE A 121 -20.61 -9.64 -10.11
CA PHE A 121 -20.18 -11.00 -9.79
C PHE A 121 -21.04 -11.60 -8.67
N ASP A 122 -21.32 -12.91 -8.77
CA ASP A 122 -21.92 -13.63 -7.65
C ASP A 122 -20.96 -13.74 -6.45
N LEU A 123 -21.49 -14.03 -5.27
CA LEU A 123 -20.71 -14.05 -4.03
C LEU A 123 -19.50 -14.98 -4.14
N ARG A 124 -19.67 -16.19 -4.68
CA ARG A 124 -18.58 -17.16 -4.83
C ARG A 124 -17.48 -16.65 -5.74
N THR A 125 -17.83 -15.96 -6.82
CA THR A 125 -16.86 -15.33 -7.72
C THR A 125 -16.11 -14.22 -7.02
N GLN A 126 -16.78 -13.39 -6.22
CA GLN A 126 -16.13 -12.38 -5.40
C GLN A 126 -15.16 -13.02 -4.41
N GLU A 127 -15.57 -14.05 -3.67
CA GLU A 127 -14.70 -14.75 -2.72
C GLU A 127 -13.50 -15.40 -3.40
N ASN A 128 -13.69 -15.97 -4.60
CA ASN A 128 -12.62 -16.52 -5.43
C ASN A 128 -11.68 -15.46 -6.04
N ILE A 129 -12.09 -14.19 -6.10
CA ILE A 129 -11.21 -13.07 -6.49
C ILE A 129 -10.23 -12.77 -5.35
N PHE A 130 -10.70 -12.81 -4.10
CA PHE A 130 -9.87 -12.45 -2.94
C PHE A 130 -9.15 -13.65 -2.31
N GLY A 131 -9.72 -14.84 -2.35
CA GLY A 131 -9.23 -16.01 -1.62
C GLY A 131 -9.70 -16.07 -0.15
N ARG A 132 -10.78 -15.37 0.19
CA ARG A 132 -11.41 -15.35 1.53
C ARG A 132 -12.93 -15.26 1.40
N THR A 133 -13.66 -15.72 2.42
CA THR A 133 -15.11 -15.52 2.50
C THR A 133 -15.45 -14.06 2.79
N LYS A 134 -16.50 -13.52 2.15
CA LYS A 134 -16.76 -12.08 2.20
C LYS A 134 -17.29 -11.63 3.56
N VAL A 135 -18.23 -12.39 4.12
CA VAL A 135 -18.92 -12.01 5.37
C VAL A 135 -18.07 -12.31 6.58
N ASP A 136 -17.62 -13.56 6.68
CA ASP A 136 -16.93 -14.10 7.85
C ASP A 136 -15.42 -13.88 7.83
N ASP A 137 -14.86 -13.42 6.70
CA ASP A 137 -13.44 -13.12 6.54
C ASP A 137 -12.52 -14.32 6.86
N ILE A 138 -12.93 -15.49 6.39
CA ILE A 138 -12.19 -16.75 6.59
C ILE A 138 -11.36 -17.01 5.33
N GLU A 139 -10.06 -17.26 5.49
CA GLU A 139 -9.20 -17.63 4.38
C GLU A 139 -9.60 -18.97 3.77
N MET A 140 -9.51 -19.07 2.45
CA MET A 140 -9.63 -20.36 1.76
C MET A 140 -8.39 -21.20 1.99
N ASP A 141 -8.58 -22.51 2.19
CA ASP A 141 -7.48 -23.46 2.26
C ASP A 141 -6.68 -23.44 0.94
N ASP A 142 -5.37 -23.67 1.00
CA ASP A 142 -4.47 -23.52 -0.14
C ASP A 142 -4.81 -24.45 -1.32
N ASP A 143 -5.41 -25.62 -1.05
CA ASP A 143 -5.87 -26.55 -2.09
C ASP A 143 -7.20 -26.14 -2.74
N GLU A 144 -7.95 -25.25 -2.10
CA GLU A 144 -9.20 -24.66 -2.63
C GLU A 144 -8.99 -23.26 -3.24
N LYS A 145 -7.91 -22.58 -2.86
CA LYS A 145 -7.60 -21.20 -3.25
C LYS A 145 -7.33 -21.12 -4.77
N PRO A 146 -8.14 -20.36 -5.53
CA PRO A 146 -7.98 -20.30 -6.98
C PRO A 146 -6.68 -19.59 -7.39
N VAL A 147 -6.01 -20.07 -8.45
CA VAL A 147 -4.87 -19.38 -9.07
C VAL A 147 -5.25 -17.94 -9.44
N GLY A 148 -4.47 -16.96 -8.98
CA GLY A 148 -4.73 -15.54 -9.17
C GLY A 148 -5.62 -14.92 -8.10
N ALA A 149 -6.12 -15.67 -7.11
CA ALA A 149 -6.80 -15.06 -5.97
C ALA A 149 -5.84 -14.12 -5.22
N HIS A 150 -6.34 -13.00 -4.71
CA HIS A 150 -5.49 -11.98 -4.11
C HIS A 150 -4.56 -12.53 -3.02
N THR A 151 -5.09 -13.27 -2.05
CA THR A 151 -4.26 -13.88 -0.98
C THR A 151 -3.25 -14.88 -1.52
N GLU A 152 -3.55 -15.61 -2.61
CA GLU A 152 -2.56 -16.48 -3.25
C GLU A 152 -1.41 -15.67 -3.83
N ARG A 153 -1.67 -14.48 -4.39
CA ARG A 153 -0.63 -13.64 -5.01
C ARG A 153 0.25 -12.91 -4.00
N VAL A 154 -0.31 -12.46 -2.88
CA VAL A 154 0.39 -11.56 -1.95
C VAL A 154 0.87 -12.21 -0.66
N VAL A 155 0.33 -13.37 -0.28
CA VAL A 155 0.92 -14.18 0.79
C VAL A 155 2.07 -14.98 0.17
N ILE A 156 3.29 -14.65 0.56
CA ILE A 156 4.51 -15.23 0.02
C ILE A 156 5.32 -15.79 1.19
N ASP A 157 5.53 -17.10 1.19
CA ASP A 157 6.45 -17.77 2.11
C ASP A 157 7.80 -17.99 1.44
N GLU A 158 8.87 -17.53 2.09
CA GLU A 158 10.25 -17.85 1.72
C GLU A 158 10.96 -18.48 2.90
N ASP A 159 11.50 -19.69 2.70
CA ASP A 159 12.21 -20.46 3.73
C ASP A 159 11.42 -20.69 5.04
N GLY A 160 10.08 -20.67 4.95
CA GLY A 160 9.17 -20.89 6.07
C GLY A 160 8.79 -19.63 6.84
N GLU A 161 9.14 -18.45 6.33
CA GLU A 161 8.76 -17.15 6.88
C GLU A 161 7.94 -16.37 5.85
N GLU A 162 6.82 -15.79 6.28
CA GLU A 162 5.99 -14.94 5.42
C GLU A 162 6.68 -13.59 5.18
N LEU A 163 6.66 -13.12 3.94
CA LEU A 163 7.11 -11.78 3.57
C LEU A 163 6.09 -10.72 3.99
N GLU A 164 5.98 -10.46 5.29
CA GLU A 164 5.00 -9.51 5.82
C GLU A 164 5.31 -8.06 5.41
N ILE A 165 4.26 -7.23 5.37
CA ILE A 165 4.34 -5.76 5.24
C ILE A 165 3.34 -5.10 6.18
N VAL A 166 3.64 -3.89 6.65
CA VAL A 166 2.73 -3.14 7.53
C VAL A 166 1.84 -2.22 6.72
N ARG A 167 0.59 -2.63 6.52
CA ARG A 167 -0.40 -1.88 5.72
C ARG A 167 -1.08 -0.79 6.54
N HIS A 168 -1.29 0.33 5.89
CA HIS A 168 -1.98 1.53 6.38
C HIS A 168 -3.06 2.01 5.38
N SER A 169 -3.45 1.14 4.45
CA SER A 169 -4.43 1.43 3.41
C SER A 169 -5.78 1.89 3.97
N LEU A 170 -6.43 2.81 3.26
CA LEU A 170 -7.77 3.29 3.60
C LEU A 170 -8.63 3.53 2.35
N PRO A 171 -9.93 3.23 2.42
CA PRO A 171 -10.92 3.73 1.47
C PRO A 171 -10.87 5.25 1.30
N TYR A 172 -11.13 5.73 0.09
CA TYR A 172 -11.28 7.16 -0.21
C TYR A 172 -12.35 7.41 -1.29
N GLY A 173 -12.67 8.68 -1.49
CA GLY A 173 -13.38 9.17 -2.67
C GLY A 173 -14.82 9.63 -2.42
N TYR A 174 -15.57 9.75 -3.51
CA TYR A 174 -16.92 10.30 -3.53
C TYR A 174 -17.96 9.22 -3.83
N ALA A 175 -19.08 9.22 -3.10
CA ALA A 175 -20.17 8.28 -3.36
C ALA A 175 -20.67 8.31 -4.82
N SER A 176 -20.66 9.48 -5.46
CA SER A 176 -21.09 9.68 -6.86
C SER A 176 -19.96 9.71 -7.90
N GLY A 177 -18.69 9.59 -7.49
CA GLY A 177 -17.54 9.83 -8.35
C GLY A 177 -16.47 8.75 -8.24
N GLU A 178 -15.21 9.14 -8.43
CA GLU A 178 -14.04 8.28 -8.18
C GLU A 178 -14.01 7.85 -6.71
N LYS A 179 -13.74 6.56 -6.48
CA LYS A 179 -13.52 5.98 -5.15
C LYS A 179 -12.71 4.71 -5.28
N GLY A 180 -12.08 4.32 -4.18
CA GLY A 180 -11.39 3.05 -4.09
C GLY A 180 -10.54 2.98 -2.84
N LEU A 181 -9.39 2.33 -2.95
CA LEU A 181 -8.43 2.14 -1.88
C LEU A 181 -7.18 2.97 -2.15
N TYR A 182 -6.75 3.76 -1.17
CA TYR A 182 -5.40 4.28 -1.17
C TYR A 182 -4.51 3.24 -0.50
N PHE A 183 -3.81 2.43 -1.29
CA PHE A 183 -2.90 1.43 -0.79
C PHE A 183 -1.64 2.11 -0.27
N LEU A 184 -1.32 1.84 0.98
CA LEU A 184 -0.15 2.38 1.66
C LEU A 184 0.44 1.30 2.55
N ALA A 185 1.74 1.06 2.42
CA ALA A 185 2.43 0.09 3.28
C ALA A 185 3.84 0.56 3.64
N TYR A 186 4.33 0.01 4.74
CA TYR A 186 5.67 0.23 5.31
C TYR A 186 6.38 -1.12 5.51
N SER A 187 7.68 -1.16 5.22
CA SER A 187 8.52 -2.35 5.32
C SER A 187 9.97 -1.94 5.54
N ALA A 188 10.74 -2.76 6.25
CA ALA A 188 12.18 -2.60 6.34
C ALA A 188 12.91 -2.89 5.02
N GLU A 189 12.25 -3.56 4.07
CA GLU A 189 12.82 -4.01 2.79
C GLU A 189 11.86 -3.65 1.64
N LEU A 190 12.35 -2.95 0.62
CA LEU A 190 11.55 -2.57 -0.55
C LEU A 190 11.24 -3.79 -1.43
N THR A 191 12.16 -4.75 -1.49
CA THR A 191 12.04 -5.96 -2.31
C THR A 191 10.79 -6.80 -1.99
N ARG A 192 10.23 -6.72 -0.78
CA ARG A 192 8.96 -7.37 -0.44
C ARG A 192 7.82 -6.87 -1.31
N TYR A 193 7.75 -5.56 -1.57
CA TYR A 193 6.76 -4.98 -2.47
C TYR A 193 6.97 -5.44 -3.91
N GLU A 194 8.21 -5.46 -4.37
CA GLU A 194 8.53 -5.88 -5.74
C GLU A 194 8.08 -7.32 -6.00
N LYS A 195 8.32 -8.24 -5.06
CA LYS A 195 7.86 -9.63 -5.17
C LYS A 195 6.33 -9.73 -5.21
N MET A 196 5.65 -9.08 -4.25
CA MET A 196 4.18 -9.07 -4.23
C MET A 196 3.59 -8.49 -5.51
N LEU A 197 4.13 -7.38 -6.01
CA LEU A 197 3.65 -6.74 -7.22
C LEU A 197 4.01 -7.53 -8.49
N ALA A 198 5.20 -8.11 -8.58
CA ALA A 198 5.58 -8.98 -9.70
C ALA A 198 4.62 -10.17 -9.80
N ARG A 199 4.25 -10.77 -8.66
CA ARG A 199 3.20 -11.79 -8.60
C ARG A 199 1.83 -11.22 -8.99
N MET A 200 1.39 -10.10 -8.43
CA MET A 200 0.06 -9.53 -8.72
C MET A 200 -0.11 -9.17 -10.21
N PHE A 201 0.94 -8.69 -10.86
CA PHE A 201 0.91 -8.24 -12.24
C PHE A 201 1.43 -9.28 -13.25
N GLY A 202 1.53 -10.55 -12.83
CA GLY A 202 1.83 -11.68 -13.70
C GLY A 202 3.22 -11.65 -14.33
N GLU A 203 4.18 -10.93 -13.74
CA GLU A 203 5.54 -10.84 -14.28
C GLU A 203 6.37 -12.10 -14.02
N GLU A 204 6.00 -12.91 -13.02
CA GLU A 204 6.69 -14.15 -12.68
C GLU A 204 6.16 -15.37 -13.45
N ASP A 205 4.83 -15.49 -13.58
CA ASP A 205 4.17 -16.73 -14.00
C ASP A 205 2.96 -16.51 -14.94
N GLU A 206 2.76 -15.29 -15.45
CA GLU A 206 1.62 -14.88 -16.29
C GLU A 206 0.24 -14.98 -15.61
N HIS A 207 0.18 -15.31 -14.31
CA HIS A 207 -1.06 -15.30 -13.54
C HIS A 207 -1.25 -13.94 -12.87
N PHE A 208 -2.22 -13.18 -13.39
CA PHE A 208 -2.61 -11.89 -12.85
C PHE A 208 -3.51 -12.04 -11.62
N ASP A 209 -3.37 -11.10 -10.69
CA ASP A 209 -4.29 -10.93 -9.59
C ASP A 209 -5.70 -10.64 -10.11
N ARG A 210 -6.66 -11.43 -9.65
CA ARG A 210 -8.05 -11.35 -10.08
C ARG A 210 -8.73 -10.06 -9.62
N MET A 211 -8.21 -9.33 -8.63
CA MET A 211 -8.72 -8.01 -8.27
C MET A 211 -8.61 -7.01 -9.43
N LEU A 212 -7.65 -7.21 -10.34
CA LEU A 212 -7.51 -6.39 -11.55
C LEU A 212 -8.75 -6.46 -12.46
N SER A 213 -9.68 -7.38 -12.22
CA SER A 213 -10.98 -7.45 -12.90
C SER A 213 -11.94 -6.31 -12.53
N TYR A 214 -11.76 -5.63 -11.39
CA TYR A 214 -12.65 -4.56 -10.95
C TYR A 214 -11.93 -3.31 -10.41
N THR A 215 -10.63 -3.39 -10.14
CA THR A 215 -9.85 -2.27 -9.61
C THR A 215 -8.53 -2.08 -10.37
N HIS A 216 -8.08 -0.83 -10.48
CA HIS A 216 -6.84 -0.48 -11.21
C HIS A 216 -6.00 0.52 -10.43
N ALA A 217 -4.68 0.32 -10.42
CA ALA A 217 -3.70 1.23 -9.84
C ALA A 217 -3.41 2.39 -10.80
N VAL A 218 -3.87 3.60 -10.45
CA VAL A 218 -3.72 4.81 -11.27
C VAL A 218 -2.52 5.66 -10.87
N THR A 219 -1.90 5.37 -9.73
CA THR A 219 -0.65 5.98 -9.27
C THR A 219 0.24 4.91 -8.64
N GLY A 220 1.55 5.19 -8.58
CA GLY A 220 2.54 4.35 -7.92
C GLY A 220 3.83 5.11 -7.63
N SER A 221 4.30 5.02 -6.39
CA SER A 221 5.57 5.58 -5.93
C SER A 221 6.20 4.70 -4.86
N TYR A 222 7.51 4.50 -4.95
CA TYR A 222 8.33 4.02 -3.85
C TYR A 222 9.03 5.20 -3.19
N LEU A 223 9.01 5.24 -1.87
CA LEU A 223 9.62 6.31 -1.09
C LEU A 223 10.42 5.71 0.07
N TYR A 224 11.30 6.53 0.62
CA TYR A 224 11.99 6.24 1.87
C TYR A 224 11.52 7.22 2.95
N ALA A 225 11.07 6.69 4.08
CA ALA A 225 10.74 7.44 5.28
C ALA A 225 11.97 7.42 6.21
N PRO A 226 12.72 8.52 6.33
CA PRO A 226 13.90 8.57 7.19
C PRO A 226 13.51 8.47 8.66
N SER A 227 14.48 8.06 9.49
CA SER A 227 14.33 8.15 10.94
C SER A 227 14.18 9.61 11.40
N LEU A 228 13.67 9.84 12.61
CA LEU A 228 13.56 11.19 13.15
C LEU A 228 14.93 11.88 13.24
N ASP A 229 15.96 11.16 13.67
CA ASP A 229 17.32 11.68 13.77
C ASP A 229 17.87 12.09 12.38
N GLN A 230 17.62 11.28 11.34
CA GLN A 230 17.96 11.61 9.96
C GLN A 230 17.21 12.86 9.49
N LEU A 231 15.91 12.97 9.78
CA LEU A 231 15.09 14.11 9.38
C LEU A 231 15.51 15.41 10.08
N GLU A 232 15.83 15.34 11.38
CA GLU A 232 16.36 16.48 12.15
C GLU A 232 17.71 16.96 11.60
N ALA A 233 18.59 16.04 11.20
CA ALA A 233 19.87 16.37 10.60
C ALA A 233 19.73 17.12 9.28
N ILE A 234 18.72 16.80 8.46
CA ILE A 234 18.41 17.55 7.22
C ILE A 234 17.96 18.98 7.56
N GLY A 235 17.13 19.16 8.58
CA GLY A 235 16.64 20.49 8.99
C GLY A 235 17.70 21.37 9.68
N ALA A 236 18.78 20.78 10.19
CA ALA A 236 19.89 21.49 10.80
C ALA A 236 20.99 21.95 9.81
N ALA A 237 20.95 21.46 8.57
CA ALA A 237 21.88 21.80 7.49
C ALA A 237 21.45 23.06 6.72
#